data_AF-D9CHX8-F1
#
_entry.id   AF-D9CHX8-F1
#
_cell.length_a   1.000
_cell.length_b   1.000
_cell.length_c   1.000
_cell.angle_alpha   90.00
_cell.angle_beta   90.00
_cell.angle_gamma   90.00
#
_symmetry.space_group_name_H-M   'P 1'
#
loop_
_entity.id
_entity.type
_entity.pdbx_description
1 polymer ?
#
loop_
_entity_poly.entity_id
_entity_poly.type
_entity_poly.pdbx_seq_one_letter_code
_entity_poly.pdbx_strand_id
1 'polypeptide(L)' 'GRNWEGFSPDPVLTGVAIAETIKGIQDAGVIACAKHYIMNEQEHNRQSTDTVPLAYSSNLDDKTMHELYLWPFADA' A
#
# COMPACT_ATOMS: atom_id res chain seq x y z
N GLY A 1 6.33 10.48 2.30
CA GLY A 1 6.56 10.62 3.77
C GLY A 1 6.79 9.29 4.47
N ARG A 2 6.11 8.23 4.00
CA ARG A 2 6.15 6.88 4.59
C ARG A 2 6.69 5.81 3.63
N ASN A 3 7.32 6.19 2.52
CA ASN A 3 7.86 5.26 1.54
C ASN A 3 8.86 4.27 2.17
N TRP A 4 9.56 4.70 3.24
CA TRP A 4 10.51 3.88 3.99
C TRP A 4 9.88 2.74 4.80
N GLU A 5 8.56 2.76 5.03
CA GLU A 5 7.85 1.64 5.69
C GLU A 5 7.54 0.50 4.71
N GLY A 6 7.51 0.80 3.41
CA GLY A 6 7.35 -0.18 2.35
C GLY A 6 8.69 -0.73 1.87
N PHE A 7 8.70 -1.29 0.67
CA PHE A 7 9.89 -1.93 0.09
C PHE A 7 10.49 -1.12 -1.07
N SER A 8 9.74 -0.94 -2.16
CA SER A 8 10.21 -0.30 -3.41
C SER A 8 9.07 0.41 -4.15
N PRO A 9 9.34 1.44 -4.98
CA PRO A 9 8.36 1.94 -5.94
C PRO A 9 8.08 0.98 -7.11
N ASP A 10 8.88 -0.08 -7.28
CA ASP A 10 8.68 -1.12 -8.29
C ASP A 10 7.64 -2.16 -7.80
N PRO A 11 6.60 -2.47 -8.60
CA PRO A 11 5.51 -3.35 -8.17
C PRO A 11 5.95 -4.81 -8.00
N VAL A 12 6.91 -5.28 -8.81
CA VAL A 12 7.40 -6.67 -8.75
C VAL A 12 8.27 -6.89 -7.52
N LEU A 13 9.22 -6.00 -7.27
CA LEU A 13 10.10 -6.07 -6.10
C LEU A 13 9.28 -5.98 -4.80
N THR A 14 8.29 -5.09 -4.75
CA THR A 14 7.38 -4.98 -3.59
C THR A 14 6.48 -6.21 -3.45
N GLY A 15 5.97 -6.77 -4.56
CA GLY A 15 5.16 -8.00 -4.55
C GLY A 15 5.90 -9.22 -3.98
N VAL A 16 7.15 -9.45 -4.41
CA VAL A 16 7.97 -10.52 -3.84
C VAL A 16 8.25 -10.29 -2.34
N ALA A 17 8.59 -9.06 -1.96
CA ALA A 17 8.94 -8.75 -0.57
C ALA A 17 7.74 -8.86 0.38
N ILE A 18 6.55 -8.43 -0.03
CA ILE A 18 5.34 -8.53 0.80
C ILE A 18 4.90 -9.99 0.97
N ALA A 19 4.96 -10.80 -0.10
CA ALA A 19 4.61 -12.22 -0.06
C ALA A 19 5.48 -13.00 0.94
N GLU A 20 6.80 -12.85 0.86
CA GLU A 20 7.73 -13.54 1.77
C GLU A 20 7.61 -13.04 3.22
N THR A 21 7.34 -11.74 3.40
CA THR A 21 7.08 -11.18 4.74
C THR A 21 5.82 -11.75 5.35
N ILE A 22 4.72 -11.82 4.59
CA ILE A 22 3.43 -12.35 5.06
C ILE A 22 3.55 -13.84 5.37
N LYS A 23 4.20 -14.63 4.50
CA LYS A 23 4.49 -16.05 4.77
C LYS A 23 5.21 -16.22 6.11
N GLY A 24 6.30 -15.48 6.33
CA GLY A 24 7.06 -15.58 7.59
C GLY A 24 6.24 -15.23 8.84
N ILE A 25 5.38 -14.21 8.77
CA ILE A 25 4.49 -13.84 9.87
C ILE A 25 3.46 -14.95 10.14
N GLN A 26 2.84 -15.48 9.09
CA GLN A 26 1.77 -16.48 9.21
C GLN A 26 2.29 -17.87 9.59
N ASP A 27 3.49 -18.24 9.13
CA ASP A 27 4.18 -19.47 9.55
C ASP A 27 4.51 -19.46 11.04
N ALA A 28 4.71 -18.27 11.63
CA ALA A 28 4.88 -18.09 13.07
C ALA A 28 3.56 -18.16 13.87
N GLY A 29 2.42 -18.43 13.21
CA GLY A 29 1.10 -18.52 13.84
C GLY A 29 0.46 -17.18 14.15
N VAL A 30 0.88 -16.09 13.49
CA VAL A 30 0.34 -14.74 13.67
C VAL A 30 -0.36 -14.27 12.40
N ILE A 31 -1.51 -13.60 12.52
CA ILE A 31 -2.24 -13.04 11.37
C ILE A 31 -1.48 -11.81 10.84
N ALA A 32 -1.12 -11.81 9.56
CA ALA A 32 -0.52 -10.67 8.87
C ALA A 32 -1.59 -9.67 8.38
N CYS A 33 -1.17 -8.44 8.09
CA CYS A 33 -2.07 -7.40 7.55
C CYS A 33 -1.34 -6.58 6.48
N ALA A 34 -1.75 -6.74 5.22
CA ALA A 34 -1.28 -5.93 4.09
C ALA A 34 -1.90 -4.52 4.16
N LYS A 35 -1.07 -3.48 4.10
CA LYS A 35 -1.51 -2.08 4.23
C LYS A 35 -0.63 -1.11 3.45
N HIS A 36 -1.11 0.08 3.10
CA HIS A 36 -2.50 0.56 3.23
C HIS A 36 -3.20 0.34 1.90
N TYR A 37 -4.33 -0.38 1.90
CA TYR A 37 -5.13 -0.59 0.71
C TYR A 37 -6.13 0.58 0.53
N ILE A 38 -6.05 1.43 -0.49
CA ILE A 38 -4.94 1.63 -1.43
C ILE A 38 -4.77 3.14 -1.70
N MET A 39 -3.69 3.53 -2.37
CA MET A 39 -3.44 4.91 -2.82
C MET A 39 -3.23 5.94 -1.70
N ASN A 40 -2.63 5.53 -0.58
CA ASN A 40 -2.19 6.46 0.46
C ASN A 40 -0.73 6.93 0.22
N GLU A 41 -0.46 7.53 -0.94
CA GLU A 41 0.89 7.87 -1.40
C GLU A 41 1.47 9.16 -0.78
N GLN A 42 0.63 9.97 -0.12
CA GLN A 42 1.08 11.18 0.55
C GLN A 42 0.48 11.35 1.95
N GLU A 43 1.25 12.01 2.82
CA GLU A 43 0.83 12.30 4.19
C GLU A 43 -0.02 13.57 4.30
N HIS A 44 0.22 14.52 3.40
CA HIS A 44 -0.47 15.81 3.44
C HIS A 44 -1.95 15.62 3.09
N ASN A 45 -2.83 16.09 3.98
CA ASN A 45 -4.29 15.98 3.87
C ASN A 45 -4.84 14.54 3.85
N ARG A 46 -4.11 13.54 4.35
CA ARG A 46 -4.60 12.14 4.44
C ARG A 46 -5.77 11.93 5.40
N GLN A 47 -6.04 12.91 6.25
CA GLN A 47 -7.12 12.93 7.22
C GLN A 47 -7.83 14.28 7.12
N SER A 48 -9.13 14.27 7.43
CA SER A 48 -9.88 15.51 7.62
C SER A 48 -9.32 16.31 8.79
N THR A 49 -9.26 17.61 8.64
CA THR A 49 -8.94 18.59 9.69
C THR A 49 -10.03 19.66 9.72
N ASP A 50 -9.97 20.57 10.69
CA ASP A 50 -10.91 21.70 10.77
C ASP A 50 -10.86 22.61 9.54
N THR A 51 -9.72 22.68 8.85
CA THR A 51 -9.52 23.52 7.66
C THR A 51 -9.64 22.74 6.35
N VAL A 52 -9.53 21.41 6.38
CA VAL A 52 -9.64 20.53 5.22
C VAL A 52 -10.61 19.39 5.58
N PRO A 53 -11.92 19.55 5.32
CA PRO A 53 -12.95 18.68 5.89
C PRO A 53 -12.97 17.25 5.30
N LEU A 54 -12.31 17.03 4.17
CA LEU A 54 -12.22 15.72 3.51
C LEU A 54 -10.74 15.33 3.35
N ALA A 55 -10.44 14.04 3.50
CA ALA A 55 -9.14 13.51 3.10
C ALA A 55 -8.94 13.69 1.59
N TYR A 56 -7.67 13.73 1.15
CA TYR A 56 -7.38 13.82 -0.28
C TYR A 56 -7.91 12.59 -1.04
N SER A 57 -8.21 12.81 -2.32
CA SER A 57 -8.64 11.78 -3.25
C SER A 57 -7.51 11.47 -4.21
N SER A 58 -7.12 10.20 -4.27
CA SER A 58 -6.21 9.68 -5.29
C SER A 58 -7.04 9.22 -6.49
N ASN A 59 -6.95 9.98 -7.59
CA ASN A 59 -7.67 9.69 -8.83
C ASN A 59 -6.70 9.11 -9.86
N LEU A 60 -6.96 7.88 -10.31
CA LEU A 60 -6.14 7.15 -11.28
C LEU A 60 -7.01 6.33 -12.23
N ASP A 61 -6.47 5.99 -13.39
CA ASP A 61 -7.12 5.11 -14.35
C ASP A 61 -6.98 3.61 -13.96
N ASP A 62 -7.82 2.78 -14.56
CA ASP A 62 -7.92 1.36 -14.26
C ASP A 62 -6.65 0.58 -14.60
N LYS A 63 -5.94 0.96 -15.66
CA LYS A 63 -4.69 0.31 -16.06
C LYS A 63 -3.59 0.60 -15.05
N THR A 64 -3.44 1.85 -14.65
CA THR A 64 -2.46 2.25 -13.61
C THR A 64 -2.77 1.58 -12.27
N MET A 65 -4.06 1.41 -11.92
CA MET A 65 -4.43 0.65 -10.72
C MET A 65 -3.90 -0.78 -10.80
N HIS A 66 -4.20 -1.50 -11.87
CA HIS A 66 -3.88 -2.93 -11.98
C HIS A 66 -2.39 -3.22 -12.24
N GLU A 67 -1.73 -2.42 -13.07
CA GLU A 67 -0.34 -2.70 -13.50
C GLU A 67 0.72 -2.16 -12.53
N LEU A 68 0.33 -1.32 -11.56
CA LEU A 68 1.27 -0.71 -10.61
C LEU A 68 0.83 -0.89 -9.15
N TYR A 69 -0.24 -0.22 -8.73
CA TYR A 69 -0.56 -0.10 -7.30
C TYR A 69 -1.18 -1.37 -6.72
N LEU A 70 -2.03 -2.05 -7.48
CA LEU A 70 -2.74 -3.26 -7.03
C LEU A 70 -1.85 -4.51 -7.11
N TRP A 71 -0.87 -4.53 -7.99
CA TRP A 71 0.03 -5.66 -8.21
C TRP A 71 0.59 -6.27 -6.92
N PRO A 72 1.25 -5.51 -6.01
CA PRO A 72 1.78 -6.08 -4.78
C PRO A 72 0.71 -6.61 -3.82
N PHE A 73 -0.54 -6.14 -3.90
CA PHE A 73 -1.63 -6.71 -3.09
C PHE A 73 -2.16 -8.03 -3.65
N ALA A 74 -1.95 -8.31 -4.95
CA ALA A 74 -2.26 -9.61 -5.52
C ALA A 74 -1.26 -10.69 -5.06
N ASP A 75 -0.01 -10.31 -4.76
CA ASP A 75 1.03 -11.20 -4.25
C ASP A 75 0.99 -11.38 -2.70
N ALA A 76 0.27 -10.50 -1.99
CA ALA A 76 0.23 -10.42 -0.53
C ALA A 76 -0.52 -11.60 0.14
#